data_AF-A0A7G2RTW7-F1
#
_entry.id   AF-A0A7G2RTW7-F1
#
_cell.length_a   1.000
_cell.length_b   1.000
_cell.length_c   1.000
_cell.angle_alpha   90.00
_cell.angle_beta   90.00
_cell.angle_gamma   90.00
#
_symmetry.space_group_name_H-M   'P 1'
#
loop_
_entity.id
_entity.type
_entity.pdbx_description
1 polymer ?
#
loop_
_entity_poly.entity_id
_entity_poly.type
_entity_poly.pdbx_seq_one_letter_code
_entity_poly.pdbx_strand_id
1 'polypeptide(L)'
;MKHIEQVGARLAAPVLFGLVSLSASGQAGAHGALETEDVPDGIVKARIAHQPDIPGLSAIILDAPRPGILLRYQGEEPLTVLGTDGEAFIRFTRTEVTVNTESPSWKALPNQSAETSQTSWVTMSQSGAFGWLDSRLNVLHDSNSADGPKTWSIAVTTPKNGTERIEGQLTYMPIH
;
A
#
# COMPACT_ATOMS: atom_id res chain seq x y z
N MET A 1 -49.32 6.28 -42.19
CA MET A 1 -47.97 6.84 -41.92
C MET A 1 -47.07 6.56 -43.12
N LYS A 2 -47.06 7.45 -44.13
CA LYS A 2 -45.95 8.30 -44.61
C LYS A 2 -44.68 7.51 -45.03
N HIS A 3 -44.58 7.09 -46.31
CA HIS A 3 -43.87 7.72 -47.48
C HIS A 3 -42.33 7.63 -47.37
N ILE A 4 -41.67 6.67 -48.04
CA ILE A 4 -41.08 6.64 -49.42
C ILE A 4 -39.75 7.40 -49.54
N GLU A 5 -38.80 6.69 -50.17
CA GLU A 5 -37.47 7.02 -50.69
C GLU A 5 -37.13 8.49 -50.97
N GLN A 6 -35.83 8.80 -50.86
CA GLN A 6 -35.25 9.98 -51.49
C GLN A 6 -33.98 9.61 -52.27
N VAL A 7 -34.16 9.49 -53.59
CA VAL A 7 -33.12 9.65 -54.62
C VAL A 7 -32.82 11.13 -54.78
N GLY A 8 -31.56 11.51 -54.97
CA GLY A 8 -31.22 12.85 -55.45
C GLY A 8 -29.73 13.18 -55.41
N ALA A 9 -28.99 12.76 -56.43
CA ALA A 9 -27.71 13.39 -56.77
C ALA A 9 -27.98 14.67 -57.59
N ARG A 10 -27.42 15.83 -57.19
CA ARG A 10 -27.15 16.97 -58.08
C ARG A 10 -26.00 17.84 -57.55
N LEU A 11 -25.00 18.01 -58.41
CA LEU A 11 -23.86 18.94 -58.30
C LEU A 11 -24.30 20.40 -58.34
N ALA A 12 -23.63 21.30 -57.60
CA ALA A 12 -23.32 22.68 -58.03
C ALA A 12 -22.39 23.43 -57.05
N ALA A 13 -21.17 23.71 -57.54
CA ALA A 13 -20.36 24.94 -57.42
C ALA A 13 -19.93 25.52 -56.05
N PRO A 14 -18.72 26.15 -55.98
CA PRO A 14 -17.99 26.39 -54.75
C PRO A 14 -18.36 27.72 -54.11
N VAL A 15 -18.39 27.76 -52.78
CA VAL A 15 -18.38 29.03 -52.04
C VAL A 15 -17.08 29.06 -51.24
N LEU A 16 -16.21 29.94 -51.70
CA LEU A 16 -14.97 30.35 -51.07
C LEU A 16 -15.33 31.00 -49.71
N PHE A 17 -15.24 30.25 -48.62
CA PHE A 17 -15.27 30.81 -47.27
C PHE A 17 -13.83 30.97 -46.79
N GLY A 18 -13.49 32.23 -46.49
CA GLY A 18 -12.14 32.64 -46.11
C GLY A 18 -11.61 31.87 -44.91
N LEU A 19 -10.36 31.43 -45.02
CA LEU A 19 -9.57 31.03 -43.87
C LEU A 19 -9.39 32.24 -42.95
N VAL A 20 -10.21 32.33 -41.92
CA VAL A 20 -9.82 33.01 -40.68
C VAL A 20 -8.94 32.01 -39.94
N SER A 21 -7.62 32.14 -40.12
CA SER A 21 -6.65 31.45 -39.28
C SER A 21 -6.76 32.02 -37.87
N LEU A 22 -7.61 31.43 -37.04
CA LEU A 22 -7.46 31.55 -35.59
C LEU A 22 -6.18 30.81 -35.24
N SER A 23 -5.09 31.56 -35.08
CA SER A 23 -3.93 31.12 -34.32
C SER A 23 -4.37 30.97 -32.86
N ALA A 24 -5.06 29.87 -32.55
CA ALA A 24 -5.10 29.36 -31.20
C ALA A 24 -3.66 28.91 -30.92
N SER A 25 -2.88 29.77 -30.29
CA SER A 25 -1.68 29.37 -29.56
C SER A 25 -2.16 28.43 -28.48
N GLY A 26 -2.34 27.16 -28.83
CA GLY A 26 -2.42 26.10 -27.86
C GLY A 26 -1.11 26.15 -27.12
N GLN A 27 -1.11 26.78 -25.94
CA GLN A 27 -0.21 26.35 -24.90
C GLN A 27 -0.60 24.90 -24.62
N ALA A 28 -0.02 23.99 -25.40
CA ALA A 28 0.24 22.65 -24.95
C ALA A 28 1.22 22.81 -23.78
N GLY A 29 0.69 23.14 -22.61
CA GLY A 29 1.31 22.78 -21.35
C GLY A 29 1.26 21.27 -21.28
N ALA A 30 2.15 20.62 -22.03
CA ALA A 30 2.59 19.29 -21.72
C ALA A 30 3.01 19.35 -20.25
N HIS A 31 2.28 18.61 -19.42
CA HIS A 31 2.40 18.51 -17.97
C HIS A 31 3.75 19.03 -17.48
N GLY A 32 3.76 20.25 -16.90
CA GLY A 32 4.90 20.69 -16.13
C GLY A 32 5.16 19.60 -15.11
N ALA A 33 6.29 18.90 -15.26
CA ALA A 33 6.78 18.03 -14.22
C ALA A 33 6.81 18.91 -12.97
N LEU A 34 5.98 18.58 -11.98
CA LEU A 34 6.18 19.09 -10.65
C LEU A 34 7.64 18.77 -10.35
N GLU A 35 8.49 19.78 -10.16
CA GLU A 35 9.82 19.54 -9.61
C GLU A 35 9.55 18.84 -8.28
N THR A 36 9.74 17.53 -8.24
CA THR A 36 9.44 16.73 -7.07
C THR A 36 10.50 17.07 -6.04
N GLU A 37 10.17 17.94 -5.10
CA GLU A 37 10.92 18.23 -3.88
C GLU A 37 11.05 17.00 -2.95
N ASP A 38 10.73 15.79 -3.41
CA ASP A 38 10.62 14.59 -2.56
C ASP A 38 11.15 13.34 -3.28
N VAL A 39 12.25 13.49 -4.04
CA VAL A 39 13.06 12.31 -4.40
C VAL A 39 13.84 11.94 -3.14
N PRO A 40 13.60 10.76 -2.53
CA PRO A 40 14.33 10.38 -1.34
C PRO A 40 15.82 10.28 -1.64
N ASP A 41 16.68 10.84 -0.77
CA ASP A 41 18.15 10.74 -0.85
C ASP A 41 18.65 9.28 -0.69
N GLY A 42 17.74 8.34 -0.43
CA GLY A 42 18.04 6.93 -0.18
C GLY A 42 16.81 6.06 0.00
N ILE A 43 17.04 4.74 0.01
CA ILE A 43 16.02 3.70 0.23
C ILE A 43 16.29 3.04 1.59
N VAL A 44 15.23 2.80 2.35
CA VAL A 44 15.29 1.94 3.54
C VAL A 44 15.09 0.48 3.10
N LYS A 45 16.08 -0.37 3.37
CA LYS A 45 15.94 -1.83 3.22
C LYS A 45 15.64 -2.47 4.55
N ALA A 46 14.62 -3.31 4.60
CA ALA A 46 14.31 -4.16 5.74
C ALA A 46 14.70 -5.61 5.45
N ARG A 47 15.18 -6.32 6.47
CA ARG A 47 15.40 -7.77 6.41
C ARG A 47 14.91 -8.45 7.68
N ILE A 48 14.34 -9.65 7.54
CA ILE A 48 14.05 -10.53 8.67
C ILE A 48 15.37 -11.20 9.09
N ALA A 49 15.70 -11.11 10.38
CA ALA A 49 16.86 -11.74 11.00
C ALA A 49 16.47 -12.96 11.85
N HIS A 50 15.28 -12.93 12.44
CA HIS A 50 14.72 -14.04 13.22
C HIS A 50 13.22 -14.16 12.96
N GLN A 51 12.77 -15.41 12.78
CA GLN A 51 11.35 -15.75 12.69
C GLN A 51 11.05 -16.80 13.77
N PRO A 52 9.96 -16.64 14.54
CA PRO A 52 9.61 -17.57 15.59
C PRO A 52 9.16 -18.92 15.04
N ASP A 53 9.37 -19.99 15.80
CA ASP A 53 8.99 -21.36 15.41
C ASP A 53 7.50 -21.62 15.69
N ILE A 54 6.65 -20.89 14.97
CA ILE A 54 5.20 -21.03 14.99
C ILE A 54 4.78 -21.82 13.74
N PRO A 55 4.24 -23.05 13.89
CA PRO A 55 3.81 -23.85 12.75
C PRO A 55 2.84 -23.12 11.83
N GLY A 56 3.17 -23.06 10.54
CA GLY A 56 2.34 -22.43 9.51
C GLY A 56 2.48 -20.92 9.40
N LEU A 57 3.33 -20.27 10.21
CA LEU A 57 3.67 -18.84 10.07
C LEU A 57 4.76 -18.63 9.02
N SER A 58 4.52 -17.71 8.09
CA SER A 58 5.49 -17.21 7.13
C SER A 58 5.43 -15.69 7.07
N ALA A 59 6.59 -15.04 7.06
CA ALA A 59 6.70 -13.59 6.91
C ALA A 59 7.71 -13.23 5.82
N ILE A 60 7.39 -12.24 5.00
CA ILE A 60 8.23 -11.77 3.89
C ILE A 60 8.24 -10.24 3.90
N ILE A 61 9.40 -9.63 3.68
CA ILE A 61 9.50 -8.19 3.46
C ILE A 61 9.04 -7.85 2.04
N LEU A 62 8.17 -6.87 1.92
CA LEU A 62 7.75 -6.30 0.64
C LEU A 62 8.67 -5.12 0.33
N ASP A 63 9.66 -5.33 -0.54
CA ASP A 63 10.63 -4.31 -0.93
C ASP A 63 9.97 -3.24 -1.81
N ALA A 64 9.91 -2.02 -1.28
CA ALA A 64 9.40 -0.82 -1.91
C ALA A 64 10.12 0.40 -1.29
N PRO A 65 10.01 1.62 -1.85
CA PRO A 65 10.63 2.82 -1.25
C PRO A 65 10.28 3.00 0.24
N ARG A 66 9.07 2.61 0.64
CA ARG A 66 8.68 2.34 2.02
C ARG A 66 8.43 0.84 2.20
N PRO A 67 9.29 0.09 2.91
CA PRO A 67 9.12 -1.35 3.07
C PRO A 67 7.82 -1.70 3.79
N GLY A 68 7.18 -2.76 3.32
CA GLY A 68 6.05 -3.41 3.99
C GLY A 68 6.41 -4.82 4.45
N ILE A 69 5.44 -5.50 5.04
CA ILE A 69 5.54 -6.91 5.39
C ILE A 69 4.29 -7.63 4.92
N LEU A 70 4.47 -8.84 4.39
CA LEU A 70 3.43 -9.81 4.11
C LEU A 70 3.53 -10.92 5.14
N LEU A 71 2.45 -11.13 5.90
CA LEU A 71 2.33 -12.27 6.79
C LEU A 71 1.32 -13.25 6.21
N ARG A 72 1.66 -14.53 6.25
CA ARG A 72 0.79 -15.64 5.89
C ARG A 72 0.76 -16.64 7.02
N TYR A 73 -0.42 -17.15 7.33
CA TYR A 73 -0.61 -18.07 8.43
C TYR A 73 -1.55 -19.22 8.07
N GLN A 74 -1.10 -20.45 8.35
CA GLN A 74 -1.84 -21.69 8.08
C GLN A 74 -2.03 -22.59 9.30
N GLY A 75 -1.68 -22.10 10.49
CA GLY A 75 -1.85 -22.86 11.73
C GLY A 75 -3.33 -23.12 12.07
N GLU A 76 -3.54 -24.01 13.04
CA GLU A 76 -4.90 -24.41 13.49
C GLU A 76 -5.52 -23.38 14.44
N GLU A 77 -4.70 -22.79 15.33
CA GLU A 77 -5.16 -21.79 16.29
C GLU A 77 -5.02 -20.38 15.71
N PRO A 78 -5.90 -19.42 16.04
CA PRO A 78 -5.72 -18.04 15.61
C PRO A 78 -4.40 -17.42 16.06
N LEU A 79 -3.78 -16.64 15.19
CA LEU A 79 -2.60 -15.83 15.49
C LEU A 79 -2.98 -14.36 15.53
N THR A 80 -2.56 -13.64 16.56
CA THR A 80 -2.77 -12.18 16.66
C THR A 80 -1.43 -11.46 16.53
N VAL A 81 -1.33 -10.56 15.56
CA VAL A 81 -0.25 -9.57 15.50
C VAL A 81 -0.56 -8.46 16.48
N LEU A 82 0.43 -8.10 17.29
CA LEU A 82 0.34 -6.97 18.21
C LEU A 82 0.86 -5.69 17.56
N GLY A 83 0.15 -4.61 17.82
CA GLY A 83 0.53 -3.27 17.43
C GLY A 83 1.73 -2.73 18.20
N THR A 84 2.08 -1.48 17.94
CA THR A 84 3.25 -0.82 18.52
C THR A 84 3.10 -0.64 20.04
N ASP A 85 1.86 -0.48 20.52
CA ASP A 85 1.55 -0.31 21.95
C ASP A 85 1.20 -1.64 22.63
N GLY A 86 1.39 -2.76 21.93
CA GLY A 86 1.06 -4.10 22.41
C GLY A 86 -0.43 -4.46 22.31
N GLU A 87 -1.24 -3.61 21.68
CA GLU A 87 -2.65 -3.85 21.45
C GLU A 87 -2.90 -4.93 20.38
N ALA A 88 -4.06 -5.59 20.42
CA ALA A 88 -4.45 -6.48 19.34
C ALA A 88 -4.71 -5.68 18.05
N PHE A 89 -3.93 -5.97 17.02
CA PHE A 89 -3.91 -5.20 15.78
C PHE A 89 -4.51 -5.99 14.61
N ILE A 90 -3.93 -7.13 14.26
CA ILE A 90 -4.40 -7.98 13.15
C ILE A 90 -4.57 -9.41 13.65
N ARG A 91 -5.67 -10.08 13.27
CA ARG A 91 -5.93 -11.48 13.60
C ARG A 91 -5.94 -12.33 12.34
N PHE A 92 -5.17 -13.39 12.36
CA PHE A 92 -5.04 -14.38 11.30
C PHE A 92 -5.65 -15.70 11.73
N THR A 93 -6.44 -16.29 10.85
CA THR A 93 -6.73 -17.72 10.83
C THR A 93 -6.16 -18.31 9.54
N ARG A 94 -6.32 -19.62 9.35
CA ARG A 94 -5.95 -20.29 8.10
C ARG A 94 -6.63 -19.68 6.86
N THR A 95 -7.84 -19.13 7.01
CA THR A 95 -8.70 -18.73 5.89
C THR A 95 -9.15 -17.28 5.93
N GLU A 96 -8.85 -16.54 6.99
CA GLU A 96 -9.33 -15.17 7.15
C GLU A 96 -8.29 -14.30 7.85
N VAL A 97 -8.26 -13.02 7.47
CA VAL A 97 -7.59 -11.97 8.22
C VAL A 97 -8.59 -10.90 8.59
N THR A 98 -8.69 -10.59 9.88
CA THR A 98 -9.47 -9.46 10.41
C THR A 98 -8.55 -8.44 11.03
N VAL A 99 -8.91 -7.16 10.92
CA VAL A 99 -8.14 -6.06 11.50
C VAL A 99 -8.98 -5.26 12.47
N ASN A 100 -8.36 -4.86 13.57
CA ASN A 100 -8.94 -3.95 14.54
C ASN A 100 -8.90 -2.52 14.00
N THR A 101 -10.01 -2.00 13.47
CA THR A 101 -10.07 -0.64 12.92
C THR A 101 -9.90 0.45 13.99
N GLU A 102 -10.08 0.10 15.27
CA GLU A 102 -9.87 1.00 16.40
C GLU A 102 -8.42 1.03 16.91
N SER A 103 -7.56 0.09 16.49
CA SER A 103 -6.16 0.02 16.92
C SER A 103 -5.40 1.29 16.52
N PRO A 104 -4.58 1.88 17.42
CA PRO A 104 -3.66 2.96 17.07
C PRO A 104 -2.73 2.58 15.91
N SER A 105 -2.23 1.33 15.89
CA SER A 105 -1.39 0.83 14.80
C SER A 105 -2.14 0.76 13.47
N TRP A 106 -3.43 0.43 13.48
CA TRP A 106 -4.26 0.53 12.27
C TRP A 106 -4.38 1.97 11.82
N LYS A 107 -4.82 2.86 12.72
CA LYS A 107 -5.02 4.30 12.48
C LYS A 107 -3.76 5.03 12.00
N ALA A 108 -2.58 4.49 12.27
CA ALA A 108 -1.30 5.02 11.80
C ALA A 108 -0.88 4.53 10.40
N LEU A 109 -1.56 3.55 9.79
CA LEU A 109 -1.19 3.08 8.45
C LEU A 109 -1.47 4.16 7.39
N PRO A 110 -0.57 4.34 6.40
CA PRO A 110 -0.84 5.23 5.28
C PRO A 110 -2.00 4.70 4.42
N ASN A 111 -2.84 5.61 3.91
CA ASN A 111 -3.93 5.32 2.95
C ASN A 111 -5.00 4.32 3.42
N GLN A 112 -5.39 4.35 4.70
CA GLN A 112 -6.54 3.56 5.15
C GLN A 112 -7.83 3.98 4.41
N SER A 113 -8.62 3.00 3.98
CA SER A 113 -9.98 3.26 3.50
C SER A 113 -10.84 3.81 4.65
N ALA A 114 -11.46 4.96 4.42
CA ALA A 114 -12.24 5.72 5.41
C ALA A 114 -13.57 5.06 5.85
N GLU A 115 -13.82 3.82 5.45
CA GLU A 115 -15.04 3.10 5.78
C GLU A 115 -14.90 2.50 7.18
N THR A 116 -15.03 3.36 8.19
CA THR A 116 -15.17 2.94 9.59
C THR A 116 -16.51 2.22 9.72
N SER A 117 -16.50 0.90 9.56
CA SER A 117 -17.65 0.07 9.93
C SER A 117 -17.92 0.23 11.43
N GLN A 118 -19.18 0.13 11.85
CA GLN A 118 -19.57 0.19 13.27
C GLN A 118 -19.01 -0.97 14.12
N THR A 119 -18.33 -1.93 13.50
CA THR A 119 -17.69 -3.06 14.15
C THR A 119 -16.18 -2.86 14.19
N SER A 120 -15.57 -3.05 15.36
CA SER A 120 -14.13 -2.83 15.57
C SER A 120 -13.23 -3.82 14.84
N TRP A 121 -13.73 -5.00 14.46
CA TRP A 121 -12.99 -6.00 13.70
C TRP A 121 -13.60 -6.19 12.32
N VAL A 122 -12.83 -5.92 11.28
CA VAL A 122 -13.27 -5.99 9.87
C VAL A 122 -12.43 -6.99 9.10
N THR A 123 -13.07 -7.86 8.32
CA THR A 123 -12.39 -8.80 7.44
C THR A 123 -11.68 -8.06 6.30
N MET A 124 -10.36 -8.25 6.20
CA MET A 124 -9.51 -7.66 5.15
C MET A 124 -9.10 -8.68 4.09
N SER A 125 -9.13 -9.97 4.41
CA SER A 125 -8.70 -11.04 3.49
C SER A 125 -9.39 -12.35 3.82
N GLN A 126 -9.69 -13.14 2.79
CA GLN A 126 -10.24 -14.51 2.88
C GLN A 126 -9.19 -15.58 2.54
N SER A 127 -7.90 -15.30 2.77
CA SER A 127 -6.80 -16.20 2.36
C SER A 127 -5.74 -16.49 3.42
N GLY A 128 -5.97 -16.10 4.69
CA GLY A 128 -4.99 -16.26 5.78
C GLY A 128 -3.68 -15.50 5.54
N ALA A 129 -3.67 -14.56 4.59
CA ALA A 129 -2.53 -13.75 4.23
C ALA A 129 -2.95 -12.28 4.11
N PHE A 130 -2.09 -11.38 4.59
CA PHE A 130 -2.32 -9.94 4.53
C PHE A 130 -0.99 -9.20 4.60
N GLY A 131 -0.83 -8.20 3.74
CA GLY A 131 0.34 -7.33 3.71
C GLY A 131 -0.02 -5.92 4.12
N TRP A 132 0.88 -5.26 4.86
CA TRP A 132 0.70 -3.87 5.29
C TRP A 132 2.04 -3.14 5.36
N LEU A 133 1.96 -1.80 5.35
CA LEU A 133 3.10 -0.91 5.55
C LEU A 133 3.31 -0.72 7.06
N ASP A 134 4.02 -1.65 7.69
CA ASP A 134 4.28 -1.59 9.13
C ASP A 134 5.18 -0.38 9.47
N SER A 135 4.73 0.48 10.38
CA SER A 135 5.48 1.68 10.79
C SER A 135 6.85 1.34 11.38
N ARG A 136 6.99 0.17 12.02
CA ARG A 136 8.25 -0.30 12.62
C ARG A 136 9.33 -0.58 11.56
N LEU A 137 8.96 -0.70 10.28
CA LEU A 137 9.90 -0.88 9.17
C LEU A 137 10.38 0.44 8.55
N ASN A 138 9.80 1.58 8.96
CA ASN A 138 10.01 2.87 8.31
C ASN A 138 10.76 3.90 9.19
N VAL A 139 11.26 3.50 10.37
CA VAL A 139 11.89 4.37 11.39
C VAL A 139 13.16 5.10 10.90
N LEU A 140 13.77 4.66 9.80
CA LEU A 140 14.92 5.34 9.18
C LEU A 140 14.54 6.41 8.15
N HIS A 141 13.31 6.37 7.62
CA HIS A 141 12.84 7.41 6.70
C HIS A 141 12.58 8.73 7.44
N ASP A 142 12.15 8.65 8.71
CA ASP A 142 11.83 9.80 9.55
C ASP A 142 13.04 10.34 10.35
N SER A 143 14.22 9.72 10.21
CA SER A 143 15.43 10.07 10.97
C SER A 143 16.63 10.22 10.05
N ASN A 144 17.17 11.43 9.91
CA ASN A 144 18.44 11.75 9.24
C ASN A 144 19.69 11.12 9.91
N SER A 145 19.52 10.08 10.73
CA SER A 145 20.60 9.48 11.52
C SER A 145 21.21 8.29 10.79
N ALA A 146 22.37 8.54 10.20
CA ALA A 146 23.26 7.56 9.56
C ALA A 146 23.98 6.61 10.56
N ASP A 147 23.37 6.30 11.70
CA ASP A 147 23.97 5.45 12.74
C ASP A 147 23.50 4.00 12.62
N GLY A 148 24.29 3.22 11.88
CA GLY A 148 24.27 1.76 11.88
C GLY A 148 22.95 1.07 11.49
N PRO A 149 22.92 -0.28 11.46
CA PRO A 149 21.69 -1.03 11.27
C PRO A 149 20.76 -0.82 12.48
N LYS A 150 19.54 -0.30 12.26
CA LYS A 150 18.51 -0.26 13.31
C LYS A 150 17.77 -1.59 13.38
N THR A 151 17.44 -2.07 14.57
CA THR A 151 16.62 -3.28 14.73
C THR A 151 15.14 -2.95 14.73
N TRP A 152 14.32 -3.86 14.22
CA TRP A 152 12.87 -3.79 14.30
C TRP A 152 12.31 -5.12 14.80
N SER A 153 11.10 -5.09 15.36
CA SER A 153 10.47 -6.31 15.87
C SER A 153 8.94 -6.21 15.91
N ILE A 154 8.27 -7.27 15.46
CA ILE A 154 6.81 -7.40 15.41
C ILE A 154 6.41 -8.56 16.33
N ALA A 155 5.66 -8.25 17.39
CA ALA A 155 5.15 -9.26 18.31
C ALA A 155 3.91 -9.97 17.73
N VAL A 156 3.87 -11.28 17.91
CA VAL A 156 2.74 -12.13 17.55
C VAL A 156 2.38 -13.00 18.74
N THR A 157 1.09 -13.30 18.91
CA THR A 157 0.63 -14.19 19.97
C THR A 157 -0.28 -15.30 19.45
N THR A 158 -0.11 -16.48 20.02
CA THR A 158 -1.00 -17.63 19.85
C THR A 158 -1.41 -18.16 21.23
N PRO A 159 -2.58 -18.80 21.36
CA PRO A 159 -2.99 -19.41 22.63
C PRO A 159 -1.98 -20.42 23.17
N LYS A 160 -1.36 -21.22 22.28
CA LYS A 160 -0.39 -22.25 22.66
C LYS A 160 1.01 -21.75 23.00
N ASN A 161 1.57 -20.83 22.22
CA ASN A 161 2.98 -20.43 22.37
C ASN A 161 3.16 -19.12 23.18
N GLY A 162 2.07 -18.44 23.54
CA GLY A 162 2.16 -17.12 24.17
C GLY A 162 2.62 -16.07 23.16
N THR A 163 3.45 -15.11 23.60
CA THR A 163 3.96 -14.03 22.74
C THR A 163 5.37 -14.34 22.24
N GLU A 164 5.53 -14.35 20.93
CA GLU A 164 6.81 -14.47 20.23
C GLU A 164 7.04 -13.27 19.31
N ARG A 165 8.22 -13.17 18.68
CA ARG A 165 8.62 -11.98 17.91
C ARG A 165 9.25 -12.34 16.57
N ILE A 166 8.77 -11.70 15.51
CA ILE A 166 9.48 -11.62 14.23
C ILE A 166 10.44 -10.44 14.35
N GLU A 167 11.72 -10.64 14.09
CA GLU A 167 12.75 -9.63 14.32
C GLU A 167 13.62 -9.44 13.09
N GLY A 168 14.16 -8.24 12.96
CA GLY A 168 14.96 -7.92 11.80
C GLY A 168 15.76 -6.64 11.96
N GLN A 169 16.33 -6.23 10.83
CA GLN A 169 17.18 -5.04 10.75
C GLN A 169 16.75 -4.15 9.59
N LEU A 170 16.95 -2.84 9.77
CA LEU A 170 16.81 -1.79 8.78
C LEU A 170 18.20 -1.28 8.40
N THR A 171 18.40 -0.99 7.12
CA THR A 171 19.61 -0.35 6.61
C THR A 171 19.21 0.74 5.64
N TYR A 172 19.76 1.93 5.82
CA TYR A 172 19.61 3.02 4.86
C TYR A 172 20.64 2.88 3.74
N MET A 173 20.18 2.97 2.49
CA MET A 173 21.02 2.92 1.31
C MET A 173 20.86 4.23 0.52
N PRO A 174 21.88 5.11 0.49
CA PRO A 174 21.84 6.32 -0.33
C PRO A 174 21.64 5.99 -1.82
N ILE A 175 20.83 6.79 -2.51
CA ILE A 175 20.77 6.78 -3.98
C ILE A 175 21.70 7.91 -4.44
N HIS A 176 22.82 7.57 -5.07
CA HIS A 176 23.77 8.52 -5.65
C HIS A 176 23.56 8.64 -7.15
#